data_AF-A0A7C7QI89-F1
#
_entry.id   AF-A0A7C7QI89-F1
#
_cell.length_a   1.000
_cell.length_b   1.000
_cell.length_c   1.000
_cell.angle_alpha   90.00
_cell.angle_beta   90.00
_cell.angle_gamma   90.00
#
_symmetry.space_group_name_H-M   'P 1'
#
loop_
_entity.id
_entity.type
_entity.pdbx_description
1 polymer ?
#
loop_
_entity_poly.entity_id
_entity_poly.type
_entity_poly.pdbx_seq_one_letter_code
_entity_poly.pdbx_strand_id
1 'polypeptide(L)'
;MIKGSKMFSPQREHYKKGLYLLYALMLSLLLMSCTSRRLAPHKPTSDLEIKTILLIPFKKITNVHNRFSQVRCPICGAVFNTGPILDGAETFLTNAMLAFLKANTSYKVISGDQGEGARSQLISKNAGISEQELIREIGRTLNADAVVNGYLYRFRERIGTAYSVERSASVAFDIHLIRIADDRLIWVGRFDETQRSLSEDLFRISLFFKRGIRWLSAYELAHHGMECALATFPKR
;
A
#
# COMPACT_ATOMS: atom_id res chain seq x y z
N MET A 1 59.06 -16.65 64.71
CA MET A 1 58.56 -15.26 64.58
C MET A 1 58.59 -14.93 63.09
N ILE A 2 57.54 -14.61 62.34
CA ILE A 2 56.22 -14.02 62.58
C ILE A 2 55.24 -14.57 61.52
N LYS A 3 53.99 -14.82 61.93
CA LYS A 3 52.83 -15.16 61.09
C LYS A 3 52.49 -14.02 60.12
N GLY A 4 52.21 -14.33 58.86
CA GLY A 4 51.63 -13.41 57.88
C GLY A 4 50.42 -14.03 57.20
N SER A 5 49.24 -13.73 57.74
CA SER A 5 47.91 -14.10 57.22
C SER A 5 47.60 -13.42 55.89
N LYS A 6 47.27 -14.20 54.85
CA LYS A 6 46.51 -13.70 53.69
C LYS A 6 45.05 -14.16 53.82
N MET A 7 44.23 -13.20 54.21
CA MET A 7 42.78 -13.25 54.20
C MET A 7 42.30 -13.27 52.74
N PHE A 8 41.84 -14.42 52.24
CA PHE A 8 41.29 -14.55 50.89
C PHE A 8 39.76 -14.50 51.00
N SER A 9 39.16 -13.44 50.46
CA SER A 9 37.74 -13.11 50.63
C SER A 9 36.84 -13.97 49.71
N PRO A 10 35.78 -14.63 50.26
CA PRO A 10 34.89 -15.49 49.47
C PRO A 10 33.89 -14.70 48.60
N GLN A 11 33.94 -13.37 48.65
CA GLN A 11 32.92 -12.47 48.11
C GLN A 11 32.98 -12.31 46.57
N ARG A 12 34.14 -12.55 45.93
CA ARG A 12 34.31 -12.38 44.47
C ARG A 12 33.64 -13.49 43.64
N GLU A 13 33.50 -14.70 44.17
CA GLU A 13 32.85 -15.80 43.44
C GLU A 13 31.33 -15.61 43.35
N HIS A 14 30.70 -15.16 44.44
CA HIS A 14 29.26 -14.92 44.47
C HIS A 14 28.84 -13.82 43.47
N TYR A 15 29.67 -12.79 43.31
CA TYR A 15 29.41 -11.70 42.37
C TYR A 15 29.49 -12.17 40.90
N LYS A 16 30.44 -13.06 40.58
CA LYS A 16 30.56 -13.65 39.24
C LYS A 16 29.37 -14.57 38.93
N LYS A 17 28.98 -15.43 39.88
CA LYS A 17 27.80 -16.33 39.73
C LYS A 17 26.51 -15.53 39.54
N GLY A 18 26.32 -14.43 40.29
CA GLY A 18 25.19 -13.52 40.12
C GLY A 18 25.20 -12.78 38.77
N LEU A 19 26.38 -12.37 38.29
CA LEU A 19 26.54 -11.73 36.98
C LEU A 19 26.23 -12.70 35.82
N TYR A 20 26.69 -13.96 35.90
CA TYR A 20 26.32 -14.98 34.90
C TYR A 20 24.83 -15.30 34.91
N LEU A 21 24.19 -15.31 36.10
CA LEU A 21 22.74 -15.49 36.22
C LEU A 21 21.97 -14.33 35.56
N LEU A 22 22.43 -13.09 35.75
CA LEU A 22 21.87 -11.89 35.13
C LEU A 22 22.03 -11.90 33.60
N TYR A 23 23.20 -12.29 33.08
CA TYR A 23 23.41 -12.44 31.64
C TYR A 23 22.53 -13.54 31.04
N ALA A 24 22.37 -14.68 31.72
CA ALA A 24 21.48 -15.74 31.28
C ALA A 24 20.00 -15.30 31.26
N LEU A 25 19.57 -14.54 32.27
CA LEU A 25 18.21 -14.00 32.34
C LEU A 25 17.96 -12.98 31.22
N MET A 26 18.89 -12.05 30.98
CA MET A 26 18.82 -11.09 29.86
C MET A 26 18.81 -11.78 28.49
N LEU A 27 19.59 -12.85 28.31
CA LEU A 27 19.61 -13.62 27.05
C LEU A 27 18.29 -14.37 26.80
N SER A 28 17.65 -14.88 27.86
CA SER A 28 16.32 -15.51 27.77
C SER A 28 15.20 -14.52 27.42
N LEU A 29 15.27 -13.29 27.92
CA LEU A 29 14.31 -12.21 27.61
C LEU A 29 14.41 -11.74 26.15
N LEU A 30 15.60 -11.79 25.54
CA LEU A 30 15.80 -11.45 24.13
C LEU A 30 15.23 -12.50 23.16
N LEU A 31 15.12 -13.76 23.58
CA LEU A 31 14.59 -14.85 22.74
C LEU A 31 13.06 -14.95 22.73
N MET A 32 12.36 -14.28 23.67
CA MET A 32 10.89 -14.25 23.73
C MET A 32 10.26 -13.12 22.90
N SER A 33 11.07 -12.29 22.23
CA SER A 33 10.60 -11.11 21.48
C SER A 33 10.38 -11.33 19.98
N CYS A 34 10.04 -12.57 19.59
CA CYS A 34 9.56 -12.88 18.24
C CYS A 34 8.13 -13.45 18.29
N THR A 35 7.21 -12.73 18.91
CA THR A 35 5.82 -12.84 18.46
C THR A 35 5.71 -12.01 17.19
N SER A 36 5.92 -12.64 16.03
CA SER A 36 5.35 -12.14 14.79
C SER A 36 3.88 -11.88 15.07
N ARG A 37 3.47 -10.60 15.05
CA ARG A 37 2.07 -10.27 14.81
C ARG A 37 1.73 -10.89 13.47
N ARG A 38 1.22 -12.11 13.49
CA ARG A 38 0.53 -12.66 12.33
C ARG A 38 -0.60 -11.67 12.09
N LEU A 39 -0.54 -10.92 10.99
CA LEU A 39 -1.75 -10.36 10.41
C LEU A 39 -2.74 -11.53 10.40
N ALA A 40 -3.91 -11.35 11.01
CA ALA A 40 -4.94 -12.37 10.95
C ALA A 40 -5.08 -12.78 9.47
N PRO A 41 -4.98 -14.08 9.14
CA PRO A 41 -5.21 -14.51 7.78
C PRO A 41 -6.58 -13.98 7.37
N HIS A 42 -6.62 -13.17 6.32
CA HIS A 42 -7.86 -12.66 5.75
C HIS A 42 -8.70 -13.90 5.42
N LYS A 43 -9.76 -14.14 6.19
CA LYS A 43 -10.67 -15.25 5.89
C LYS A 43 -11.11 -15.02 4.44
N PRO A 44 -11.04 -16.03 3.55
CA PRO A 44 -11.72 -15.92 2.27
C PRO A 44 -13.18 -15.67 2.61
N THR A 45 -13.66 -14.46 2.31
CA THR A 45 -15.03 -14.04 2.60
C THR A 45 -15.92 -14.88 1.70
N SER A 46 -16.40 -16.00 2.23
CA SER A 46 -17.43 -16.82 1.63
C SER A 46 -18.67 -15.94 1.48
N ASP A 47 -19.00 -15.68 0.22
CA ASP A 47 -20.10 -14.88 -0.30
C ASP A 47 -20.18 -13.43 0.22
N LEU A 48 -19.39 -12.55 -0.41
CA LEU A 48 -19.57 -11.10 -0.27
C LEU A 48 -20.94 -10.61 -0.82
N GLU A 49 -21.72 -11.47 -1.48
CA GLU A 49 -22.95 -11.18 -2.24
C GLU A 49 -22.84 -10.04 -3.27
N ILE A 50 -21.63 -9.57 -3.58
CA ILE A 50 -21.39 -8.49 -4.56
C ILE A 50 -21.65 -9.05 -5.96
N LYS A 51 -22.67 -8.54 -6.67
CA LYS A 51 -22.95 -8.85 -8.09
C LYS A 51 -22.49 -7.71 -8.99
N THR A 52 -22.67 -6.48 -8.55
CA THR A 52 -22.42 -5.25 -9.32
C THR A 52 -21.36 -4.39 -8.64
N ILE A 53 -20.33 -4.01 -9.39
CA ILE A 53 -19.28 -3.10 -8.93
C ILE A 53 -19.33 -1.81 -9.74
N LEU A 54 -19.41 -0.68 -9.05
CA LEU A 54 -19.14 0.63 -9.64
C LEU A 54 -17.64 0.90 -9.62
N LEU A 55 -17.06 1.22 -10.78
CA LEU A 55 -15.70 1.74 -10.86
C LEU A 55 -15.74 3.26 -10.91
N ILE A 56 -15.29 3.93 -9.85
CA ILE A 56 -15.02 5.36 -9.86
C ILE A 56 -13.61 5.58 -10.43
N PRO A 57 -13.41 6.55 -11.36
CA PRO A 57 -12.10 6.82 -11.92
C PRO A 57 -11.08 7.18 -10.85
N PHE A 58 -9.81 6.84 -11.08
CA PHE A 58 -8.73 7.21 -10.18
C PHE A 58 -8.70 8.73 -9.99
N LYS A 59 -8.57 9.15 -8.73
CA LYS A 59 -8.47 10.57 -8.39
C LYS A 59 -7.03 10.93 -8.05
N LYS A 60 -6.53 11.98 -8.69
CA LYS A 60 -5.23 12.56 -8.35
C LYS A 60 -5.32 13.22 -6.97
N ILE A 61 -4.41 12.88 -6.08
CA ILE A 61 -4.17 13.61 -4.84
C ILE A 61 -2.93 14.46 -5.05
N THR A 62 -3.15 15.71 -5.41
CA THR A 62 -2.09 16.71 -5.56
C THR A 62 -2.06 17.60 -4.33
N ASN A 63 -0.86 18.00 -3.91
CA ASN A 63 -0.71 19.13 -3.01
C ASN A 63 -0.14 20.30 -3.82
N VAL A 64 -0.98 21.30 -4.09
CA VAL A 64 -0.63 22.50 -4.87
C VAL A 64 0.48 23.31 -4.18
N HIS A 65 0.58 23.20 -2.84
CA HIS A 65 1.48 24.01 -2.03
C HIS A 65 2.80 23.31 -1.70
N ASN A 66 2.89 21.98 -1.80
CA ASN A 66 4.14 21.27 -1.49
C ASN A 66 4.28 19.96 -2.26
N ARG A 67 5.25 19.93 -3.21
CA ARG A 67 5.52 18.81 -4.12
C ARG A 67 6.00 17.52 -3.43
N PHE A 68 6.26 17.55 -2.12
CA PHE A 68 6.74 16.42 -1.32
C PHE A 68 6.06 16.34 0.06
N SER A 69 4.75 16.53 0.11
CA SER A 69 3.99 16.38 1.36
C SER A 69 3.54 14.94 1.56
N GLN A 70 3.57 14.51 2.82
CA GLN A 70 2.88 13.30 3.25
C GLN A 70 1.38 13.60 3.31
N VAL A 71 0.58 12.79 2.62
CA VAL A 71 -0.87 12.88 2.64
C VAL A 71 -1.46 11.59 3.13
N ARG A 72 -2.58 11.69 3.84
CA ARG A 72 -3.32 10.54 4.33
C ARG A 72 -4.39 10.16 3.31
N CYS A 73 -4.45 8.89 2.94
CA CYS A 73 -5.54 8.33 2.15
C CYS A 73 -6.88 8.58 2.86
N PRO A 74 -7.88 9.19 2.18
CA PRO A 74 -9.15 9.52 2.80
C PRO A 74 -9.99 8.27 3.13
N ILE A 75 -9.66 7.09 2.59
CA ILE A 75 -10.42 5.85 2.77
C ILE A 75 -9.77 4.93 3.79
N CYS A 76 -8.54 4.50 3.56
CA CYS A 76 -7.87 3.52 4.42
C CYS A 76 -6.91 4.15 5.45
N GLY A 77 -6.63 5.45 5.34
CA GLY A 77 -5.75 6.15 6.26
C GLY A 77 -4.25 5.88 6.09
N ALA A 78 -3.83 5.13 5.07
CA ALA A 78 -2.42 4.97 4.74
C ALA A 78 -1.78 6.32 4.38
N VAL A 79 -0.48 6.47 4.65
CA VAL A 79 0.25 7.71 4.41
C VAL A 79 1.15 7.53 3.20
N PHE A 80 1.08 8.47 2.25
CA PHE A 80 1.84 8.44 1.01
C PHE A 80 2.66 9.72 0.83
N ASN A 81 3.85 9.57 0.27
CA ASN A 81 4.64 10.71 -0.21
C ASN A 81 4.10 11.15 -1.58
N THR A 82 3.50 12.34 -1.64
CA THR A 82 3.06 12.93 -2.90
C THR A 82 4.24 13.29 -3.80
N GLY A 83 3.97 13.39 -5.10
CA GLY A 83 4.94 13.88 -6.07
C GLY A 83 4.26 14.34 -7.36
N PRO A 84 5.04 14.67 -8.39
CA PRO A 84 4.46 15.01 -9.69
C PRO A 84 3.66 13.82 -10.23
N ILE A 85 2.54 14.14 -10.88
CA ILE A 85 1.67 13.17 -11.56
C ILE A 85 1.64 13.56 -13.03
N LEU A 86 2.07 12.66 -13.90
CA LEU A 86 2.01 12.82 -15.34
C LEU A 86 0.56 12.92 -15.81
N ASP A 87 0.28 13.79 -16.78
CA ASP A 87 -1.05 13.93 -17.36
C ASP A 87 -1.53 12.61 -17.98
N GLY A 88 -2.78 12.23 -17.69
CA GLY A 88 -3.39 10.98 -18.16
C GLY A 88 -3.03 9.74 -17.34
N ALA A 89 -2.17 9.85 -16.32
CA ALA A 89 -1.82 8.73 -15.46
C ALA A 89 -3.02 8.14 -14.70
N GLU A 90 -3.97 8.98 -14.27
CA GLU A 90 -5.23 8.56 -13.66
C GLU A 90 -6.11 7.78 -14.64
N THR A 91 -6.14 8.19 -15.91
CA THR A 91 -6.88 7.50 -16.96
C THR A 91 -6.25 6.14 -17.26
N PHE A 92 -4.91 6.08 -17.32
CA PHE A 92 -4.18 4.83 -17.47
C PHE A 92 -4.52 3.81 -16.37
N LEU A 93 -4.46 4.23 -15.10
CA LEU A 93 -4.80 3.35 -13.96
C LEU A 93 -6.29 2.95 -13.95
N THR A 94 -7.17 3.88 -14.28
CA THR A 94 -8.62 3.60 -14.40
C THR A 94 -8.89 2.55 -15.47
N ASN A 95 -8.28 2.68 -16.64
CA ASN A 95 -8.43 1.74 -17.74
C ASN A 95 -7.83 0.37 -17.41
N ALA A 96 -6.66 0.34 -16.73
CA ALA A 96 -6.07 -0.90 -16.26
C ALA A 96 -6.98 -1.62 -15.25
N MET A 97 -7.61 -0.89 -14.32
CA MET A 97 -8.57 -1.47 -13.38
C MET A 97 -9.84 -1.98 -14.09
N LEU A 98 -10.38 -1.21 -15.03
CA LEU A 98 -11.54 -1.63 -15.82
C LEU A 98 -11.24 -2.90 -16.62
N ALA A 99 -10.07 -2.96 -17.28
CA ALA A 99 -9.63 -4.13 -18.01
C ALA A 99 -9.48 -5.34 -17.09
N PHE A 100 -8.87 -5.17 -15.91
CA PHE A 100 -8.76 -6.24 -14.93
C PHE A 100 -10.13 -6.77 -14.50
N LEU A 101 -11.06 -5.89 -14.10
CA LEU A 101 -12.41 -6.29 -13.68
C LEU A 101 -13.14 -7.08 -14.77
N LYS A 102 -13.09 -6.60 -16.01
CA LYS A 102 -13.73 -7.28 -17.15
C LYS A 102 -13.11 -8.63 -17.50
N ALA A 103 -11.78 -8.76 -17.36
CA ALA A 103 -11.06 -9.95 -17.79
C ALA A 103 -10.89 -11.01 -16.69
N ASN A 104 -10.94 -10.64 -15.41
CA ASN A 104 -10.55 -11.50 -14.30
C ASN A 104 -11.64 -11.71 -13.24
N THR A 105 -12.84 -11.15 -13.44
CA THR A 105 -13.94 -11.28 -12.47
C THR A 105 -15.27 -11.50 -13.18
N SER A 106 -16.25 -12.03 -12.47
CA SER A 106 -17.62 -12.18 -12.97
C SER A 106 -18.56 -11.03 -12.58
N TYR A 107 -18.03 -9.91 -12.04
CA TYR A 107 -18.85 -8.79 -11.58
C TYR A 107 -19.43 -8.01 -12.76
N LYS A 108 -20.68 -7.55 -12.63
CA LYS A 108 -21.24 -6.54 -13.55
C LYS A 108 -20.61 -5.19 -13.23
N VAL A 109 -19.85 -4.64 -14.17
CA VAL A 109 -19.16 -3.35 -13.96
C VAL A 109 -20.02 -2.19 -14.43
N ILE A 110 -20.29 -1.23 -13.55
CA ILE A 110 -20.81 0.09 -13.89
C ILE A 110 -19.59 1.02 -14.04
N SER A 111 -19.45 1.66 -15.20
CA SER A 111 -18.33 2.55 -15.47
C SER A 111 -18.55 3.95 -14.88
N GLY A 112 -17.45 4.61 -14.53
CA GLY A 112 -17.45 5.87 -13.80
C GLY A 112 -17.94 7.09 -14.57
N ASP A 113 -18.00 7.03 -15.90
CA ASP A 113 -18.67 8.01 -16.76
C ASP A 113 -20.15 8.18 -16.40
N GLN A 114 -20.82 7.10 -15.98
CA GLN A 114 -22.19 7.16 -15.46
C GLN A 114 -22.26 7.76 -14.04
N GLY A 115 -21.15 7.72 -13.29
CA GLY A 115 -21.04 8.24 -11.92
C GLY A 115 -20.70 9.72 -11.81
N GLU A 116 -20.14 10.35 -12.84
CA GLU A 116 -19.73 11.75 -12.76
C GLU A 116 -20.92 12.71 -12.67
N GLY A 117 -22.05 12.36 -13.29
CA GLY A 117 -23.32 13.10 -13.13
C GLY A 117 -23.84 13.04 -11.69
N ALA A 118 -23.89 11.85 -11.09
CA ALA A 118 -24.29 11.67 -9.69
C ALA A 118 -23.35 12.41 -8.73
N ARG A 119 -22.04 12.30 -8.98
CA ARG A 119 -21.01 13.00 -8.21
C ARG A 119 -21.19 14.52 -8.25
N SER A 120 -21.38 15.08 -9.44
CA SER A 120 -21.57 16.53 -9.62
C SER A 120 -22.79 17.04 -8.85
N GLN A 121 -23.91 16.32 -8.94
CA GLN A 121 -25.13 16.65 -8.19
C GLN A 121 -24.92 16.60 -6.67
N LEU A 122 -24.20 15.61 -6.17
CA LEU A 122 -23.95 15.46 -4.73
C LEU A 122 -23.03 16.57 -4.18
N ILE A 123 -21.97 16.90 -4.90
CA ILE A 123 -21.07 18.00 -4.52
C ILE A 123 -21.81 19.34 -4.54
N SER A 124 -22.65 19.59 -5.55
CA SER A 124 -23.45 20.83 -5.61
C SER A 124 -24.47 20.94 -4.48
N LYS A 125 -25.02 19.82 -4.01
CA LYS A 125 -25.97 19.79 -2.87
C LYS A 125 -25.28 19.94 -1.52
N ASN A 126 -24.07 19.41 -1.37
CA ASN A 126 -23.30 19.48 -0.13
C ASN A 126 -21.81 19.64 -0.40
N ALA A 127 -21.34 20.89 -0.43
CA ALA A 127 -19.94 21.21 -0.68
C ALA A 127 -18.96 20.68 0.41
N GLY A 128 -19.47 20.33 1.60
CA GLY A 128 -18.69 19.80 2.72
C GLY A 128 -18.75 18.27 2.85
N ILE A 129 -19.36 17.56 1.90
CA ILE A 129 -19.46 16.11 1.93
C ILE A 129 -18.07 15.47 2.01
N SER A 130 -17.88 14.57 2.98
CA SER A 130 -16.62 13.84 3.08
C SER A 130 -16.43 12.94 1.86
N GLU A 131 -15.19 12.70 1.46
CA GLU A 131 -14.89 11.83 0.33
C GLU A 131 -15.47 10.41 0.50
N GLN A 132 -15.44 9.88 1.73
CA GLN A 132 -16.04 8.58 2.06
C GLN A 132 -17.55 8.57 1.89
N GLU A 133 -18.24 9.63 2.34
CA GLU A 133 -19.69 9.77 2.16
C GLU A 133 -20.04 9.92 0.67
N LEU A 134 -19.28 10.74 -0.06
CA LEU A 134 -19.49 10.94 -1.49
C LEU A 134 -19.42 9.63 -2.28
N ILE A 135 -18.40 8.81 -2.06
CA ILE A 135 -18.23 7.52 -2.73
C ILE A 135 -19.41 6.58 -2.43
N ARG A 136 -19.84 6.53 -1.16
CA ARG A 136 -20.98 5.70 -0.74
C ARG A 136 -22.26 6.14 -1.43
N GLU A 137 -22.52 7.44 -1.44
CA GLU A 137 -23.76 7.97 -1.98
C GLU A 137 -23.85 7.84 -3.51
N ILE A 138 -22.72 7.94 -4.22
CA ILE A 138 -22.66 7.61 -5.65
C ILE A 138 -23.00 6.11 -5.85
N GLY A 139 -22.41 5.22 -5.04
CA GLY A 139 -22.68 3.79 -5.09
C GLY A 139 -24.16 3.45 -4.88
N ARG A 140 -24.80 4.08 -3.87
CA ARG A 140 -26.24 3.94 -3.60
C ARG A 140 -27.10 4.47 -4.75
N THR A 141 -26.79 5.67 -5.23
CA THR A 141 -27.52 6.30 -6.35
C THR A 141 -27.52 5.42 -7.60
N LEU A 142 -26.42 4.71 -7.85
CA LEU A 142 -26.26 3.83 -9.01
C LEU A 142 -26.63 2.36 -8.73
N ASN A 143 -27.19 2.05 -7.55
CA ASN A 143 -27.56 0.69 -7.13
C ASN A 143 -26.41 -0.33 -7.29
N ALA A 144 -25.18 0.07 -6.94
CA ALA A 144 -24.02 -0.81 -6.93
C ALA A 144 -23.91 -1.54 -5.59
N ASP A 145 -23.56 -2.83 -5.60
CA ASP A 145 -23.35 -3.61 -4.37
C ASP A 145 -22.03 -3.23 -3.70
N ALA A 146 -21.04 -2.86 -4.51
CA ALA A 146 -19.75 -2.35 -4.07
C ALA A 146 -19.20 -1.28 -5.00
N VAL A 147 -18.28 -0.48 -4.48
CA VAL A 147 -17.55 0.54 -5.22
C VAL A 147 -16.06 0.22 -5.18
N VAL A 148 -15.43 0.30 -6.35
CA VAL A 148 -13.99 0.37 -6.51
C VAL A 148 -13.61 1.82 -6.77
N ASN A 149 -12.66 2.33 -5.99
CA ASN A 149 -12.03 3.62 -6.25
C ASN A 149 -10.52 3.53 -5.99
N GLY A 150 -9.76 4.42 -6.61
CA GLY A 150 -8.32 4.51 -6.38
C GLY A 150 -7.84 5.95 -6.29
N TYR A 151 -6.76 6.16 -5.54
CA TYR A 151 -6.07 7.45 -5.47
C TYR A 151 -4.66 7.33 -6.05
N LEU A 152 -4.28 8.34 -6.81
CA LEU A 152 -2.95 8.48 -7.38
C LEU A 152 -2.21 9.60 -6.66
N TYR A 153 -1.12 9.27 -5.99
CA TYR A 153 -0.32 10.20 -5.18
C TYR A 153 0.92 10.69 -5.90
N ARG A 154 1.48 9.85 -6.78
CA ARG A 154 2.72 10.13 -7.50
C ARG A 154 2.77 9.30 -8.78
N PHE A 155 3.15 9.95 -9.89
CA PHE A 155 3.40 9.30 -11.17
C PHE A 155 4.47 10.08 -11.90
N ARG A 156 5.73 9.81 -11.55
CA ARG A 156 6.89 10.55 -12.02
C ARG A 156 7.65 9.71 -13.04
N GLU A 157 7.82 10.27 -14.23
CA GLU A 157 8.66 9.67 -15.27
C GLU A 157 10.15 9.75 -14.91
N ARG A 158 10.91 8.76 -15.41
CA ARG A 158 12.37 8.78 -15.34
C ARG A 158 12.98 9.87 -16.22
N ILE A 159 14.14 10.39 -15.84
CA ILE A 159 14.99 11.25 -16.67
C ILE A 159 16.28 10.50 -16.97
N GLY A 160 16.68 10.49 -18.24
CA GLY A 160 17.85 9.76 -18.74
C GLY A 160 17.47 8.74 -19.81
N THR A 161 18.41 7.84 -20.13
CA THR A 161 18.20 6.74 -21.07
C THR A 161 17.65 5.50 -20.35
N ALA A 162 17.30 4.46 -21.11
CA ALA A 162 16.88 3.19 -20.53
C ALA A 162 18.00 2.50 -19.72
N TYR A 163 19.26 2.86 -19.96
CA TYR A 163 20.44 2.22 -19.36
C TYR A 163 21.23 3.14 -18.41
N SER A 164 20.93 4.44 -18.41
CA SER A 164 21.53 5.43 -17.49
C SER A 164 20.44 6.41 -17.07
N VAL A 165 20.18 6.50 -15.76
CA VAL A 165 19.10 7.33 -15.23
C VAL A 165 19.67 8.39 -14.30
N GLU A 166 19.28 9.65 -14.52
CA GLU A 166 19.56 10.75 -13.59
C GLU A 166 18.52 10.79 -12.47
N ARG A 167 17.28 10.43 -12.80
CA ARG A 167 16.17 10.33 -11.85
C ARG A 167 15.25 9.19 -12.22
N SER A 168 15.01 8.28 -11.29
CA SER A 168 14.19 7.10 -11.54
C SER A 168 12.68 7.38 -11.58
N ALA A 169 11.98 6.49 -12.29
CA ALA A 169 10.53 6.43 -12.30
C ALA A 169 9.99 6.11 -10.90
N SER A 170 8.85 6.69 -10.57
CA SER A 170 8.28 6.58 -9.24
C SER A 170 6.77 6.69 -9.28
N VAL A 171 6.07 5.68 -8.75
CA VAL A 171 4.62 5.53 -8.82
C VAL A 171 4.08 5.16 -7.44
N ALA A 172 3.04 5.85 -7.00
CA ALA A 172 2.36 5.56 -5.75
C ALA A 172 0.84 5.72 -5.90
N PHE A 173 0.10 4.64 -5.62
CA PHE A 173 -1.36 4.60 -5.64
C PHE A 173 -1.92 3.57 -4.65
N ASP A 174 -3.20 3.71 -4.35
CA ASP A 174 -3.99 2.66 -3.70
C ASP A 174 -5.35 2.46 -4.37
N ILE A 175 -5.95 1.32 -4.09
CA ILE A 175 -7.22 0.85 -4.64
C ILE A 175 -8.02 0.29 -3.48
N HIS A 176 -9.30 0.62 -3.43
CA HIS A 176 -10.20 0.19 -2.38
C HIS A 176 -11.40 -0.52 -2.99
N LEU A 177 -11.90 -1.54 -2.30
CA LEU A 177 -13.19 -2.15 -2.57
C LEU A 177 -14.07 -1.93 -1.34
N ILE A 178 -15.14 -1.16 -1.49
CA ILE A 178 -16.06 -0.78 -0.42
C ILE A 178 -17.42 -1.39 -0.71
N ARG A 179 -17.99 -2.13 0.23
CA ARG A 179 -19.36 -2.65 0.12
C ARG A 179 -20.35 -1.56 0.53
N ILE A 180 -21.39 -1.37 -0.27
CA ILE A 180 -22.38 -0.31 -0.05
C ILE A 180 -23.44 -0.68 0.98
N ALA A 181 -23.78 -1.96 1.11
CA ALA A 181 -24.83 -2.42 2.03
C ALA A 181 -24.56 -2.06 3.50
N ASP A 182 -23.30 -2.02 3.92
CA ASP A 182 -22.89 -1.73 5.29
C ASP A 182 -21.64 -0.86 5.40
N ASP A 183 -21.29 -0.17 4.32
CA ASP A 183 -20.19 0.81 4.26
C ASP A 183 -18.80 0.27 4.63
N ARG A 184 -18.60 -1.05 4.52
CA ARG A 184 -17.34 -1.69 4.92
C ARG A 184 -16.30 -1.67 3.81
N LEU A 185 -15.08 -1.27 4.18
CA LEU A 185 -13.88 -1.50 3.37
C LEU A 185 -13.53 -2.98 3.38
N ILE A 186 -13.77 -3.67 2.26
CA ILE A 186 -13.58 -5.11 2.09
C ILE A 186 -12.14 -5.45 1.77
N TRP A 187 -11.49 -4.61 0.96
CA TRP A 187 -10.16 -4.87 0.46
C TRP A 187 -9.41 -3.58 0.11
N VAL A 188 -8.08 -3.64 0.24
CA VAL A 188 -7.17 -2.56 -0.17
C VAL A 188 -5.98 -3.16 -0.90
N GLY A 189 -5.73 -2.70 -2.11
CA GLY A 189 -4.48 -2.91 -2.85
C GLY A 189 -3.66 -1.64 -2.83
N ARG A 190 -2.34 -1.75 -2.71
CA ARG A 190 -1.44 -0.58 -2.68
C ARG A 190 -0.18 -0.87 -3.46
N PHE A 191 0.38 0.18 -4.01
CA PHE A 191 1.68 0.17 -4.64
C PHE A 191 2.35 1.52 -4.39
N ASP A 192 3.55 1.53 -3.80
CA ASP A 192 4.35 2.74 -3.60
C ASP A 192 5.82 2.39 -3.82
N GLU A 193 6.29 2.64 -5.03
CA GLU A 193 7.64 2.29 -5.43
C GLU A 193 8.35 3.45 -6.13
N THR A 194 9.64 3.54 -5.89
CA THR A 194 10.58 4.36 -6.66
C THR A 194 11.69 3.43 -7.10
N GLN A 195 11.94 3.32 -8.40
CA GLN A 195 12.99 2.42 -8.85
C GLN A 195 14.33 2.88 -8.28
N ARG A 196 15.06 2.00 -7.60
CA ARG A 196 16.42 2.25 -7.11
C ARG A 196 17.43 1.77 -8.13
N SER A 197 18.66 2.29 -8.06
CA SER A 197 19.73 1.86 -8.95
C SER A 197 20.08 0.40 -8.69
N LEU A 198 20.34 -0.34 -9.77
CA LEU A 198 20.71 -1.75 -9.72
C LEU A 198 21.86 -2.00 -8.73
N SER A 199 22.80 -1.06 -8.58
CA SER A 199 23.94 -1.16 -7.63
C SER A 199 23.54 -1.24 -6.16
N GLU A 200 22.39 -0.72 -5.75
CA GLU A 200 21.93 -0.76 -4.36
C GLU A 200 21.15 -2.03 -4.02
N ASP A 201 20.58 -2.74 -5.02
CA ASP A 201 19.62 -3.83 -4.80
C ASP A 201 20.03 -5.20 -5.42
N LEU A 202 21.26 -5.36 -5.94
CA LEU A 202 21.73 -6.62 -6.58
C LEU A 202 21.45 -7.90 -5.76
N PHE A 203 21.40 -7.80 -4.42
CA PHE A 203 21.16 -8.94 -3.53
C PHE A 203 19.68 -9.30 -3.27
N ARG A 204 18.71 -8.49 -3.73
CA ARG A 204 17.27 -8.71 -3.51
C ARG A 204 16.49 -9.11 -4.77
N ILE A 205 17.13 -9.11 -5.94
CA ILE A 205 16.46 -9.15 -7.27
C ILE A 205 16.33 -10.58 -7.86
N SER A 206 16.46 -11.64 -7.07
CA SER A 206 16.47 -13.01 -7.64
C SER A 206 15.12 -13.52 -8.18
N LEU A 207 14.02 -12.74 -8.16
CA LEU A 207 12.70 -13.25 -8.54
C LEU A 207 11.81 -12.36 -9.43
N PHE A 208 12.22 -11.16 -9.88
CA PHE A 208 11.31 -10.28 -10.65
C PHE A 208 11.78 -9.76 -12.00
N PHE A 209 12.95 -10.17 -12.51
CA PHE A 209 13.42 -9.66 -13.80
C PHE A 209 13.83 -10.77 -14.78
N LYS A 210 12.85 -11.26 -15.55
CA LYS A 210 13.13 -11.72 -16.93
C LYS A 210 13.55 -10.56 -17.88
N ARG A 211 13.67 -9.32 -17.39
CA ARG A 211 13.94 -8.07 -18.15
C ARG A 211 15.17 -7.28 -17.65
N GLY A 212 16.09 -7.92 -16.94
CA GLY A 212 17.09 -7.31 -16.05
C GLY A 212 18.23 -6.47 -16.66
N ILE A 213 17.97 -5.49 -17.54
CA ILE A 213 19.04 -4.56 -18.01
C ILE A 213 18.57 -3.10 -18.11
N ARG A 214 17.28 -2.76 -17.92
CA ARG A 214 16.82 -1.36 -18.14
C ARG A 214 15.88 -0.80 -17.09
N TRP A 215 15.96 0.51 -16.92
CA TRP A 215 15.01 1.33 -16.17
C TRP A 215 13.64 1.32 -16.84
N LEU A 216 12.59 1.17 -16.04
CA LEU A 216 11.21 1.17 -16.54
C LEU A 216 10.73 2.62 -16.68
N SER A 217 9.84 2.85 -17.64
CA SER A 217 9.03 4.07 -17.62
C SER A 217 8.06 4.05 -16.44
N ALA A 218 7.50 5.21 -16.10
CA ALA A 218 6.45 5.27 -15.08
C ALA A 218 5.22 4.41 -15.45
N TYR A 219 4.86 4.34 -16.74
CA TYR A 219 3.78 3.48 -17.21
C TYR A 219 4.07 1.98 -17.04
N GLU A 220 5.29 1.56 -17.32
CA GLU A 220 5.70 0.15 -17.13
C GLU A 220 5.76 -0.22 -15.64
N LEU A 221 6.26 0.68 -14.80
CA LEU A 221 6.25 0.51 -13.35
C LEU A 221 4.82 0.45 -12.81
N ALA A 222 3.92 1.31 -13.30
CA ALA A 222 2.52 1.31 -12.92
C ALA A 222 1.78 0.05 -13.37
N HIS A 223 2.06 -0.46 -14.57
CA HIS A 223 1.51 -1.74 -15.04
C HIS A 223 1.89 -2.88 -14.09
N HIS A 224 3.18 -3.00 -13.76
CA HIS A 224 3.64 -3.96 -12.78
C HIS A 224 3.00 -3.76 -11.41
N GLY A 225 2.89 -2.51 -10.97
CA GLY A 225 2.23 -2.17 -9.72
C GLY A 225 0.77 -2.58 -9.68
N MET A 226 0.04 -2.47 -10.79
CA MET A 226 -1.34 -2.96 -10.91
C MET A 226 -1.41 -4.48 -10.79
N GLU A 227 -0.52 -5.22 -11.45
CA GLU A 227 -0.44 -6.69 -11.31
C GLU A 227 -0.18 -7.10 -9.85
N CYS A 228 0.78 -6.45 -9.19
CA CYS A 228 1.10 -6.71 -7.79
C CYS A 228 -0.05 -6.36 -6.84
N ALA A 229 -0.63 -5.16 -6.99
CA ALA A 229 -1.72 -4.71 -6.15
C ALA A 229 -2.94 -5.61 -6.29
N LEU A 230 -3.29 -6.02 -7.50
CA LEU A 230 -4.50 -6.79 -7.81
C LEU A 230 -4.35 -8.30 -7.60
N ALA A 231 -3.15 -8.79 -7.28
CA ALA A 231 -2.90 -10.22 -7.05
C ALA A 231 -3.81 -10.83 -5.97
N THR A 232 -4.22 -10.04 -4.98
CA THR A 232 -5.09 -10.46 -3.87
C THR A 232 -6.52 -9.92 -3.99
N PHE A 233 -6.88 -9.34 -5.13
CA PHE A 233 -8.21 -8.77 -5.32
C PHE A 233 -9.27 -9.87 -5.13
N PRO A 234 -10.36 -9.62 -4.36
CA PRO A 234 -11.45 -10.57 -4.21
C PRO A 234 -12.12 -10.81 -5.56
N LYS A 235 -11.88 -12.00 -6.13
CA LYS A 235 -12.54 -12.47 -7.35
C LYS A 235 -13.76 -13.28 -6.93
N ARG A 236 -14.87 -13.09 -7.64
CA ARG A 236 -16.05 -13.94 -7.55
C ARG A 236 -15.90 -15.13 -8.48
#